data_AF-A0AA44MNY1-F1
#
_entry.id   AF-A0AA44MNY1-F1
#
_cell.length_a   1.000
_cell.length_b   1.000
_cell.length_c   1.000
_cell.angle_alpha   90.00
_cell.angle_beta   90.00
_cell.angle_gamma   90.00
#
_symmetry.space_group_name_H-M   'P 1'
#
loop_
_entity.id
_entity.type
_entity.pdbx_description
1 polymer ?
#
loop_
_entity_poly.entity_id
_entity_poly.type
_entity_poly.pdbx_seq_one_letter_code
_entity_poly.pdbx_strand_id
1 'polypeptide(L)' 'DLFGRADAFERNVEIEYQRNGERYQFLRWGQGAFDDFKVVPPGTGIVHQVNIEYLASVVMTRDGVAYPDT' A
#
# COMPACT_ATOMS: atom_id res chain seq x y z
N ASP A 1 17.48 -8.43 -1.31
CA ASP A 1 18.90 -8.34 -1.74
C ASP A 1 19.90 -8.69 -0.63
N LEU A 2 19.64 -8.32 0.62
CA LEU A 2 20.47 -8.63 1.78
C LEU A 2 19.67 -9.45 2.81
N PHE A 3 20.35 -10.31 3.58
CA PHE A 3 19.76 -11.13 4.65
C PHE A 3 20.79 -11.37 5.77
N GLY A 4 20.31 -11.70 6.99
CA GLY A 4 21.19 -12.06 8.11
C GLY A 4 22.03 -10.93 8.70
N ARG A 5 21.65 -9.66 8.45
CA ARG A 5 22.33 -8.45 8.94
C ARG A 5 21.34 -7.55 9.66
N ALA A 6 21.81 -6.79 10.64
CA ALA A 6 20.97 -5.82 11.35
C ALA A 6 20.42 -4.72 10.42
N ASP A 7 21.18 -4.33 9.40
CA ASP A 7 20.83 -3.29 8.42
C ASP A 7 20.11 -3.83 7.17
N ALA A 8 19.82 -5.13 7.11
CA ALA A 8 19.30 -5.76 5.89
C ALA A 8 17.95 -5.18 5.45
N PHE A 9 17.07 -4.88 6.41
CA PHE A 9 15.75 -4.31 6.11
C PHE A 9 15.85 -2.94 5.45
N GLU A 10 16.56 -2.00 6.09
CA GLU A 10 16.73 -0.63 5.61
C GLU A 10 17.34 -0.60 4.20
N ARG A 11 18.42 -1.35 4.00
CA ARG A 11 19.09 -1.41 2.70
C ARG A 11 18.26 -2.05 1.59
N ASN A 12 17.45 -3.06 1.93
CA ASN A 12 16.54 -3.65 0.96
C ASN A 12 15.44 -2.65 0.54
N VAL A 13 14.94 -1.84 1.48
CA VAL A 13 13.98 -0.76 1.17
C VAL A 13 14.64 0.30 0.28
N GLU A 14 15.87 0.71 0.56
CA GLU A 14 16.59 1.68 -0.27
C GLU A 14 16.78 1.18 -1.72
N ILE A 15 17.23 -0.07 -1.90
CA ILE A 15 17.40 -0.69 -3.22
C ILE A 15 16.07 -0.75 -3.98
N GLU A 16 14.98 -1.06 -3.27
CA GLU A 16 13.64 -1.13 -3.83
C GLU A 16 13.18 0.26 -4.33
N TYR A 17 13.36 1.31 -3.52
CA TYR A 17 13.09 2.70 -3.93
C TYR A 17 13.91 3.13 -5.15
N GLN A 18 15.19 2.76 -5.20
CA GLN A 18 16.05 3.07 -6.36
C GLN A 18 15.55 2.38 -7.64
N ARG A 19 15.04 1.15 -7.54
CA ARG A 19 14.56 0.37 -8.69
C ARG A 19 13.16 0.78 -9.17
N ASN A 20 12.30 1.26 -8.27
CA ASN A 20 10.89 1.52 -8.56
C ASN A 20 10.49 3.00 -8.48
N GLY A 21 11.44 3.93 -8.50
CA GLY A 21 11.19 5.37 -8.36
C GLY A 21 10.09 5.91 -9.30
N GLU A 22 10.16 5.60 -10.59
CA GLU A 22 9.13 6.03 -11.57
C GLU A 22 7.75 5.45 -11.27
N ARG A 23 7.69 4.19 -10.82
CA ARG A 23 6.42 3.54 -10.45
C ARG A 23 5.80 4.21 -9.24
N TYR A 24 6.61 4.58 -8.24
CA TYR A 24 6.12 5.31 -7.08
C TYR A 24 5.67 6.73 -7.41
N GLN A 25 6.36 7.42 -8.31
CA GLN A 25 5.90 8.71 -8.81
C GLN A 25 4.56 8.59 -9.54
N PHE A 26 4.40 7.58 -10.38
CA PHE A 26 3.14 7.34 -11.10
C PHE A 26 1.97 7.03 -10.13
N LEU A 27 2.19 6.17 -9.14
CA LEU A 27 1.15 5.86 -8.13
C LEU A 27 0.82 7.09 -7.27
N ARG A 28 1.82 7.91 -6.92
CA ARG A 28 1.63 9.17 -6.18
C ARG A 28 0.86 10.20 -6.99
N TRP A 29 1.15 10.31 -8.28
CA TRP A 29 0.36 11.12 -9.20
C TRP A 29 -1.10 10.64 -9.25
N GLY A 30 -1.32 9.33 -9.35
CA GLY A 30 -2.66 8.73 -9.36
C GLY A 30 -3.51 9.10 -8.15
N GLN A 31 -2.91 9.20 -6.95
CA GLN A 31 -3.62 9.64 -5.74
C GLN A 31 -4.14 11.08 -5.82
N GLY A 32 -3.49 11.95 -6.59
CA GLY A 32 -3.97 13.32 -6.83
C GLY A 32 -4.89 13.45 -8.04
N ALA A 33 -4.90 12.45 -8.93
CA ALA A 33 -5.61 12.50 -10.21
C ALA A 33 -7.01 11.85 -10.16
N PHE A 34 -7.30 11.02 -9.16
CA PHE A 34 -8.56 10.28 -9.04
C PHE A 34 -9.12 10.35 -7.61
N ASP A 35 -10.44 10.55 -7.48
CA ASP A 35 -11.10 10.80 -6.19
C ASP A 35 -11.05 9.61 -5.22
N ASP A 36 -11.18 8.38 -5.73
CA ASP A 36 -11.27 7.15 -4.90
C ASP A 36 -10.00 6.29 -4.93
N PHE A 37 -8.88 6.83 -5.42
CA PHE A 37 -7.63 6.07 -5.50
C PHE A 37 -6.76 6.27 -4.25
N LYS A 38 -6.51 5.16 -3.52
CA LYS A 38 -5.62 5.13 -2.36
C LYS A 38 -4.45 4.20 -2.62
N VAL A 39 -3.23 4.65 -2.31
CA VAL A 39 -2.03 3.81 -2.33
C VAL A 39 -1.52 3.59 -0.91
N VAL A 40 -1.10 2.38 -0.62
CA VAL A 40 -0.38 2.05 0.63
C VAL A 40 1.12 2.32 0.39
N PRO A 41 1.80 3.10 1.27
CA PRO A 41 3.22 3.41 1.08
C PRO A 41 4.14 2.17 1.10
N PRO A 42 5.32 2.23 0.46
CA PRO A 42 6.31 1.17 0.51
C PRO A 42 6.74 0.82 1.95
N GLY A 43 7.05 -0.45 2.20
CA GLY A 43 7.49 -0.92 3.52
C GLY A 43 6.39 -1.07 4.58
N THR A 44 5.12 -0.82 4.24
CA THR A 44 3.99 -0.89 5.18
C THR A 44 3.53 -2.33 5.48
N GLY A 45 3.76 -3.28 4.57
CA GLY A 45 3.38 -4.68 4.77
C GLY A 45 2.99 -5.40 3.48
N ILE A 46 2.48 -6.62 3.62
CA ILE A 46 1.96 -7.42 2.50
C ILE A 46 0.48 -7.10 2.31
N VAL A 47 0.05 -6.92 1.06
CA VAL A 47 -1.30 -6.46 0.68
C VAL A 47 -2.41 -7.17 1.45
N HIS A 48 -2.41 -8.50 1.51
CA HIS A 48 -3.48 -9.25 2.19
C HIS A 48 -3.45 -9.11 3.72
N GLN A 49 -2.27 -8.96 4.32
CA GLN A 49 -2.16 -8.72 5.75
C GLN A 49 -2.68 -7.32 6.09
N VAL A 50 -2.24 -6.30 5.35
CA VAL A 50 -2.74 -4.93 5.50
C VAL A 50 -4.25 -4.86 5.25
N ASN A 51 -4.77 -5.64 4.31
CA ASN A 51 -6.20 -5.71 4.06
C ASN A 51 -6.97 -6.18 5.29
N ILE A 52 -6.59 -7.33 5.86
CA ILE A 52 -7.29 -7.92 7.01
C ILE A 52 -7.10 -7.09 8.28
N GLU A 53 -5.94 -6.48 8.47
CA GLU A 53 -5.62 -5.72 9.69
C GLU A 53 -6.12 -4.28 9.66
N TYR A 54 -6.27 -3.66 8.49
CA TYR A 54 -6.53 -2.20 8.39
C TYR A 54 -7.56 -1.75 7.35
N LEU A 55 -7.70 -2.41 6.19
CA LEU A 55 -8.52 -1.88 5.08
C LEU A 55 -9.91 -2.49 4.99
N ALA A 56 -10.04 -3.79 5.30
CA ALA A 56 -11.29 -4.52 5.17
C ALA A 56 -12.35 -3.93 6.10
N SER A 57 -13.45 -3.45 5.52
CA SER A 57 -14.51 -2.81 6.27
C SER A 57 -15.56 -3.80 6.76
N VAL A 58 -15.61 -5.00 6.14
CA VAL A 58 -16.59 -6.08 6.36
C VAL A 58 -18.02 -5.69 5.95
N VAL A 59 -18.47 -4.48 6.30
CA VAL A 59 -19.72 -3.85 5.87
C VAL A 59 -19.40 -2.46 5.34
N MET A 60 -19.76 -2.19 4.09
CA MET A 60 -19.68 -0.87 3.48
C MET A 60 -21.00 -0.11 3.66
N THR A 61 -20.92 1.23 3.71
CA THR A 61 -22.10 2.10 3.74
C THR A 61 -22.01 3.13 2.62
N ARG A 62 -23.05 3.24 1.80
CA ARG A 62 -23.16 4.25 0.74
C ARG A 62 -24.59 4.76 0.66
N ASP A 63 -24.76 6.09 0.65
CA ASP A 63 -26.05 6.76 0.54
C ASP A 63 -27.10 6.25 1.54
N GLY A 64 -26.67 5.94 2.77
CA GLY A 64 -27.52 5.43 3.84
C GLY A 64 -27.85 3.94 3.77
N VAL A 65 -27.33 3.21 2.77
CA VAL A 65 -27.53 1.77 2.60
C VAL A 65 -26.27 1.01 3.00
N ALA A 66 -26.42 0.00 3.85
CA ALA A 66 -25.35 -0.92 4.25
C ALA A 66 -25.34 -2.17 3.38
N TYR A 67 -24.17 -2.62 2.94
CA TYR A 67 -23.98 -3.82 2.13
C TYR A 67 -22.65 -4.53 2.46
N PRO A 68 -22.51 -5.84 2.22
CA PRO A 68 -21.28 -6.57 2.49
C PRO A 68 -20.08 -6.02 1.72
N ASP A 69 -18.91 -6.03 2.35
CA ASP A 69 -17.63 -5.91 1.67
C ASP A 69 -17.42 -7.14 0.76
N THR A 70 -16.91 -6.96 -0.47
CA THR A 70 -16.80 -8.02 -1.49
C THR A 70 -15.40 -8.13 -2.07
#